data_AF-A0A917WMI0-F1
#
_entry.id   AF-A0A917WMI0-F1
#
_cell.length_a   1.000
_cell.length_b   1.000
_cell.length_c   1.000
_cell.angle_alpha   90.00
_cell.angle_beta   90.00
_cell.angle_gamma   90.00
#
_symmetry.space_group_name_H-M   'P 1'
#
loop_
_entity.id
_entity.type
_entity.pdbx_description
1 polymer ?
#
loop_
_entity_poly.entity_id
_entity_poly.type
_entity_poly.pdbx_seq_one_letter_code
_entity_poly.pdbx_strand_id
1 'polypeptide(L)'
;MVDASSGGLLPAEIPVGPGYQVPLAAEIRRGSGIVTAAVGLVDDPHHAEQILADGDADAILLARAALREPAWPLRAAAALGLTWREAPYPAQYARGRWDDAPHLEPVGAH
;
A
#
# COMPACT_ATOMS: atom_id res chain seq x y z
N MET A 1 -6.17 -15.41 9.18
CA MET A 1 -5.99 -13.99 8.82
C MET A 1 -7.34 -13.30 8.91
N VAL A 2 -7.39 -12.09 9.45
CA VAL A 2 -8.61 -11.26 9.56
C VAL A 2 -8.40 -9.97 8.75
N ASP A 3 -9.38 -9.63 7.90
CA ASP A 3 -9.48 -8.35 7.22
C ASP A 3 -10.32 -7.40 8.08
N ALA A 4 -9.69 -6.34 8.60
CA ALA A 4 -10.31 -5.39 9.50
C ALA A 4 -10.81 -4.16 8.73
N SER A 5 -12.12 -4.12 8.50
CA SER A 5 -12.83 -2.96 7.94
C SER A 5 -13.86 -2.42 8.95
N SER A 6 -14.51 -1.31 8.63
CA SER A 6 -15.43 -0.59 9.51
C SER A 6 -16.56 0.09 8.77
N GLY A 7 -17.70 0.22 9.45
CA GLY A 7 -18.90 0.88 8.94
C GLY A 7 -19.81 -0.05 8.11
N GLY A 8 -20.88 0.52 7.55
CA GLY A 8 -21.77 -0.17 6.61
C GLY A 8 -22.97 -0.90 7.22
N LEU A 9 -23.04 -1.09 8.54
CA LEU A 9 -24.21 -1.69 9.20
C LEU A 9 -25.37 -0.70 9.35
N LEU A 10 -25.07 0.57 9.63
CA LEU A 10 -26.03 1.67 9.74
C LEU A 10 -25.43 2.94 9.12
N PRO A 11 -26.24 3.91 8.67
CA PRO A 11 -25.74 5.23 8.28
C PRO A 11 -25.06 5.90 9.47
N ALA A 12 -23.76 6.17 9.34
CA ALA A 12 -22.96 6.86 10.33
C ALA A 12 -21.95 7.75 9.63
N GLU A 13 -21.59 8.87 10.26
CA GLU A 13 -20.51 9.72 9.80
C GLU A 13 -19.19 9.06 10.19
N ILE A 14 -18.38 8.72 9.20
CA ILE A 14 -17.08 8.07 9.41
C ILE A 14 -16.01 9.08 9.02
N PRO A 15 -15.04 9.38 9.89
CA PRO A 15 -13.91 10.24 9.53
C PRO A 15 -13.03 9.49 8.52
N VAL A 16 -13.22 9.78 7.23
CA VAL A 16 -12.49 9.15 6.14
C VAL A 16 -11.18 9.90 5.88
N GLY A 17 -10.07 9.17 5.87
CA GLY A 17 -8.73 9.65 5.52
C GLY A 17 -7.78 8.49 5.20
N PRO A 18 -6.55 8.75 4.75
CA PRO A 18 -5.56 7.70 4.54
C PRO A 18 -5.35 6.87 5.81
N GLY A 19 -5.44 5.54 5.70
CA GLY A 19 -5.18 4.62 6.81
C GLY A 19 -6.23 4.59 7.91
N TYR A 20 -7.44 5.16 7.71
CA TYR A 20 -8.43 5.30 8.79
C TYR A 20 -8.89 3.98 9.45
N GLN A 21 -8.66 2.83 8.81
CA GLN A 21 -8.99 1.50 9.34
C GLN A 21 -7.77 0.75 9.91
N VAL A 22 -6.55 1.29 9.75
CA VAL A 22 -5.31 0.71 10.26
C VAL A 22 -5.36 0.51 11.79
N PRO A 23 -5.87 1.45 12.61
CA PRO A 23 -5.93 1.22 14.05
C PRO A 23 -6.74 -0.02 14.45
N LEU A 24 -7.76 -0.39 13.68
CA LEU A 24 -8.59 -1.58 13.93
C LEU A 24 -7.81 -2.86 13.66
N ALA A 25 -7.07 -2.91 12.54
CA ALA A 25 -6.20 -4.04 12.20
C ALA A 25 -5.13 -4.23 13.27
N ALA A 26 -4.56 -3.13 13.76
CA ALA A 26 -3.51 -3.14 14.76
C ALA A 26 -4.01 -3.59 16.14
N GLU A 27 -5.21 -3.16 16.54
CA GLU A 27 -5.85 -3.59 17.78
C GLU A 27 -6.17 -5.09 17.78
N ILE A 28 -6.76 -5.61 16.69
CA ILE A 28 -7.02 -7.04 16.55
C ILE A 28 -5.72 -7.83 16.64
N ARG A 29 -4.67 -7.39 15.94
CA ARG A 29 -3.37 -8.07 15.92
C ARG A 29 -2.74 -8.11 17.31
N ARG A 30 -2.62 -6.95 17.97
CA ARG A 30 -2.02 -6.84 19.31
C ARG A 30 -2.81 -7.59 20.38
N GLY A 31 -4.14 -7.56 20.30
CA GLY A 31 -5.02 -8.18 21.30
C GLY A 31 -5.18 -9.69 21.15
N SER A 32 -5.02 -10.24 19.94
CA SER A 32 -5.33 -11.66 19.66
C SER A 32 -4.16 -12.49 19.14
N GLY A 33 -3.08 -11.86 18.66
CA GLY A 33 -1.99 -12.55 17.96
C GLY A 33 -2.39 -13.15 16.60
N ILE A 34 -3.61 -12.87 16.11
CA ILE A 34 -4.07 -13.31 14.80
C ILE A 34 -3.47 -12.43 13.72
N VAL A 35 -3.05 -13.05 12.60
CA VAL A 35 -2.58 -12.35 11.41
C VAL A 35 -3.65 -11.39 10.88
N THR A 36 -3.32 -10.12 10.66
CA THR A 36 -4.26 -9.10 10.16
C THR A 36 -3.84 -8.46 8.85
N ALA A 37 -4.83 -8.01 8.08
CA ALA A 37 -4.61 -7.15 6.92
C ALA A 37 -5.30 -5.80 7.13
N ALA A 38 -4.63 -4.71 6.74
CA ALA A 38 -5.17 -3.36 6.81
C ALA A 38 -5.70 -2.90 5.43
N VAL A 39 -6.75 -2.08 5.46
CA VAL A 39 -7.39 -1.44 4.30
C VAL A 39 -7.68 0.04 4.63
N GLY A 40 -8.20 0.80 3.67
CA GLY A 40 -8.70 2.16 3.91
C GLY A 40 -7.80 3.25 3.34
N LEU A 41 -7.90 3.50 2.03
CA LEU A 41 -7.18 4.59 1.33
C LEU A 41 -5.66 4.56 1.52
N VAL A 42 -5.07 3.37 1.60
CA VAL A 42 -3.61 3.19 1.54
C VAL A 42 -3.21 3.10 0.07
N ASP A 43 -2.75 4.21 -0.52
CA ASP A 43 -2.26 4.26 -1.92
C ASP A 43 -0.88 4.91 -2.09
N ASP A 44 -0.32 5.46 -1.00
CA ASP A 44 1.07 5.86 -0.90
C ASP A 44 1.95 4.65 -0.50
N PRO A 45 2.97 4.28 -1.29
CA PRO A 45 3.88 3.17 -0.97
C PRO A 45 4.63 3.31 0.35
N HIS A 46 5.08 4.51 0.73
CA HIS A 46 5.80 4.73 1.98
C HIS A 46 4.88 4.59 3.19
N HIS A 47 3.64 5.06 3.09
CA HIS A 47 2.64 4.85 4.14
C HIS A 47 2.30 3.36 4.28
N ALA A 48 2.14 2.64 3.17
CA ALA A 48 1.93 1.19 3.19
C ALA A 48 3.08 0.45 3.90
N GLU A 49 4.32 0.80 3.59
CA GLU A 49 5.52 0.25 4.22
C GLU A 49 5.57 0.57 5.73
N GLN A 50 5.27 1.81 6.12
CA GLN A 50 5.25 2.22 7.52
C GLN A 50 4.26 1.38 8.35
N ILE A 51 3.04 1.14 7.85
CA ILE A 51 2.05 0.30 8.54
C ILE A 51 2.60 -1.12 8.81
N LEU A 52 3.32 -1.69 7.84
CA LEU A 52 3.93 -3.01 7.98
C LEU A 52 5.13 -2.99 8.94
N ALA A 53 6.01 -1.99 8.81
CA ALA A 53 7.20 -1.83 9.63
C ALA A 53 6.86 -1.58 11.12
N ASP A 54 5.80 -0.83 11.39
CA ASP A 54 5.29 -0.57 12.74
C ASP A 54 4.55 -1.79 13.33
N GLY A 55 4.29 -2.82 12.52
CA GLY A 55 3.60 -4.04 12.92
C GLY A 55 2.11 -3.84 13.18
N ASP A 56 1.52 -2.81 12.58
CA ASP A 56 0.09 -2.51 12.68
C ASP A 56 -0.76 -3.43 11.78
N ALA A 57 -0.15 -4.06 10.78
CA ALA A 57 -0.74 -5.14 10.00
C ALA A 57 0.33 -6.10 9.46
N ASP A 58 -0.08 -7.30 9.04
CA ASP A 58 0.79 -8.26 8.35
C ASP A 58 0.64 -8.20 6.82
N ALA A 59 -0.39 -7.51 6.33
CA ALA A 59 -0.63 -7.28 4.91
C ALA A 59 -1.41 -5.97 4.65
N ILE A 60 -1.29 -5.43 3.44
CA ILE A 60 -2.04 -4.27 2.96
C ILE A 60 -2.99 -4.71 1.84
N LEU A 61 -4.27 -4.36 1.95
CA LEU A 61 -5.29 -4.60 0.94
C LEU A 61 -5.58 -3.32 0.15
N LEU A 62 -5.41 -3.40 -1.17
CA LEU A 62 -5.65 -2.29 -2.09
C LEU A 62 -6.99 -2.49 -2.80
N ALA A 63 -7.87 -1.48 -2.71
CA ALA A 63 -9.15 -1.46 -3.43
C ALA A 63 -9.11 -0.49 -4.62
N ARG A 64 -9.56 0.76 -4.41
CA ARG A 64 -9.63 1.79 -5.46
C ARG A 64 -8.28 2.09 -6.11
N ALA A 65 -7.18 1.96 -5.38
CA ALA A 65 -5.83 2.13 -5.92
C ALA A 65 -5.53 1.10 -7.01
N ALA A 66 -5.80 -0.19 -6.75
CA ALA A 66 -5.56 -1.27 -7.70
C ALA A 66 -6.44 -1.18 -8.95
N LEU A 67 -7.66 -0.63 -8.84
CA LEU A 67 -8.53 -0.37 -10.00
C LEU A 67 -8.01 0.77 -10.87
N ARG A 68 -7.49 1.84 -10.26
CA ARG A 68 -6.95 3.00 -11.00
C ARG A 68 -5.58 2.71 -11.61
N GLU A 69 -4.76 1.95 -10.89
CA GLU A 69 -3.38 1.64 -11.25
C GLU A 69 -3.06 0.17 -10.95
N PRO A 70 -3.33 -0.77 -11.88
CA PRO A 70 -3.04 -2.19 -11.66
C PRO A 70 -1.57 -2.51 -11.42
N ALA A 71 -0.67 -1.64 -11.92
CA ALA A 71 0.78 -1.75 -11.74
C ALA A 71 1.28 -1.12 -10.44
N TRP A 72 0.38 -0.69 -9.54
CA TRP A 72 0.72 -0.09 -8.24
C TRP A 72 1.79 -0.87 -7.46
N PRO A 73 1.76 -2.23 -7.37
CA PRO A 73 2.79 -2.97 -6.64
C PRO A 73 4.20 -2.78 -7.22
N LEU A 74 4.32 -2.64 -8.54
CA LEU A 74 5.60 -2.41 -9.22
C LEU A 74 6.08 -0.96 -9.01
N ARG A 75 5.16 0.02 -9.03
CA ARG A 75 5.49 1.41 -8.66
C ARG A 75 5.91 1.51 -7.20
N ALA A 76 5.23 0.79 -6.31
CA ALA A 76 5.55 0.75 -4.89
C ALA A 76 6.95 0.15 -4.64
N ALA A 77 7.28 -0.95 -5.31
CA ALA A 77 8.62 -1.54 -5.24
C ALA A 77 9.71 -0.52 -5.63
N ALA A 78 9.53 0.21 -6.74
CA ALA A 78 10.48 1.23 -7.16
C ALA A 78 10.57 2.41 -6.17
N ALA A 79 9.43 2.88 -5.64
CA ALA A 79 9.39 3.95 -4.64
C ALA A 79 10.08 3.56 -3.32
N LEU A 80 10.03 2.27 -2.96
CA LEU A 80 10.71 1.70 -1.79
C LEU A 80 12.18 1.31 -2.08
N GLY A 81 12.69 1.61 -3.27
CA GLY A 81 14.09 1.42 -3.64
C GLY A 81 14.46 0.00 -4.06
N LEU A 82 13.48 -0.88 -4.31
CA LEU A 82 13.74 -2.19 -4.91
C LEU A 82 14.11 -2.01 -6.38
N THR A 83 15.09 -2.77 -6.84
CA THR A 83 15.43 -2.82 -8.25
C THR A 83 14.35 -3.54 -9.05
N TRP A 84 14.30 -3.30 -10.35
CA TRP A 84 13.38 -4.02 -11.24
C TRP A 84 13.59 -5.54 -11.27
N ARG A 85 14.76 -6.03 -10.81
CA ARG A 85 15.06 -7.46 -10.71
C ARG A 85 14.55 -8.08 -9.40
N GLU A 86 14.37 -7.26 -8.37
CA GLU A 86 13.81 -7.67 -7.08
C GLU A 86 12.28 -7.60 -7.08
N ALA A 87 11.71 -6.70 -7.90
CA ALA A 87 10.28 -6.59 -8.11
C ALA A 87 9.74 -7.72 -9.04
N PRO A 88 8.48 -8.16 -8.87
CA PRO A 88 7.89 -9.28 -9.62
C PRO A 88 7.46 -8.89 -11.04
N TYR A 89 8.38 -8.37 -11.86
CA TYR A 89 8.11 -8.04 -13.26
C TYR A 89 7.89 -9.29 -14.11
N PRO A 90 6.81 -9.36 -14.91
CA PRO A 90 6.77 -10.25 -16.06
C PRO A 90 7.89 -9.87 -17.04
N ALA A 91 8.61 -10.86 -17.56
CA ALA A 91 9.76 -10.63 -18.45
C ALA A 91 9.41 -9.75 -19.67
N GLN A 92 8.18 -9.87 -20.17
CA GLN A 92 7.64 -9.11 -21.29
C GLN A 92 7.50 -7.61 -21.00
N TYR A 93 7.37 -7.22 -19.72
CA TYR A 93 7.18 -5.84 -19.28
C TYR A 93 8.46 -5.18 -18.80
N ALA A 94 9.60 -5.89 -18.83
CA ALA A 94 10.88 -5.39 -18.33
C ALA A 94 11.36 -4.09 -19.04
N ARG A 95 10.89 -3.82 -20.27
CA ARG A 95 11.20 -2.57 -21.00
C ARG A 95 10.34 -1.37 -20.59
N GLY A 96 9.24 -1.59 -19.88
CA GLY A 96 8.38 -0.55 -19.30
C GLY A 96 8.52 -0.47 -17.79
N ARG A 97 9.66 -0.90 -17.25
CA ARG A 97 9.92 -0.88 -15.81
C ARG A 97 10.08 0.55 -15.29
N TRP A 98 9.76 0.74 -14.01
CA TRP A 98 10.25 1.90 -13.27
C TRP A 98 11.75 1.70 -13.07
N ASP A 99 12.53 2.72 -13.38
CA ASP A 99 13.97 2.65 -13.19
C ASP A 99 14.32 2.65 -11.71
N ASP A 100 15.44 2.00 -11.38
CA ASP A 100 16.04 2.04 -10.05
C ASP A 100 16.28 3.54 -9.74
N ALA A 101 15.54 4.15 -8.81
CA ALA A 101 15.78 5.55 -8.46
C ALA A 101 17.25 5.68 -7.99
N PRO A 102 18.09 6.51 -8.64
CA PRO A 102 17.83 7.94 -8.82
C PRO A 102 18.24 8.54 -10.18
N HIS A 103 17.32 9.25 -10.85
CA HIS A 103 17.57 10.57 -11.46
C HIS A 103 16.24 11.29 -11.75
N LEU A 104 15.72 11.99 -10.75
CA LEU A 104 14.83 13.14 -10.99
C LEU A 104 15.70 14.39 -11.12
N GLU A 105 16.25 14.62 -12.32
CA GLU A 105 16.50 16.01 -12.74
C GLU A 105 15.21 16.48 -13.44
N PRO A 106 14.59 17.59 -13.01
CA PRO A 106 13.40 18.10 -13.66
C PRO A 106 13.74 18.54 -15.08
N VAL A 107 13.08 17.93 -16.06
CA VAL A 107 13.17 18.34 -17.47
C VAL A 107 12.53 19.73 -17.62
N GLY A 108 13.37 20.76 -17.76
CA GLY A 108 13.09 21.97 -18.53
C GLY A 108 12.06 22.94 -17.96
N ALA A 109 12.52 23.90 -17.14
CA ALA A 109 11.98 25.25 -17.18
C ALA A 109 12.74 26.03 -18.27
N HIS A 110 12.11 26.20 -19.43
CA HIS A 110 12.43 27.22 -20.42
C HIS A 110 11.17 28.01 -20.72
#